data_AF-A0A7C7VDZ1-F1
#
_entry.id   AF-A0A7C7VDZ1-F1
#
_cell.length_a   1.000
_cell.length_b   1.000
_cell.length_c   1.000
_cell.angle_alpha   90.00
_cell.angle_beta   90.00
_cell.angle_gamma   90.00
#
_symmetry.space_group_name_H-M   'P 1'
#
loop_
_entity.id
_entity.type
_entity.pdbx_description
1 polymer ?
#
loop_
_entity_poly.entity_id
_entity_poly.type
_entity_poly.pdbx_seq_one_letter_code
_entity_poly.pdbx_strand_id
1 'polypeptide(L)'
;MVDASVVIPTYNRAETLKLTLSSLTRQSYPRDRFEVLVVDDRSSDHTPKVVASFCGSVRIRYFYQRDEGYRLSRARNIGIENAHGEVVIFLDSDIMVSPDYVAEHIVSHFASDVPTVVVGYTYGFGLGVEKDTLLRLINFKDVTQSTEMLKKNRTLWDLREAVYRKVNDDLSSPLPPGDFPGEGLKQYTALNISTTL
;
A
#
# COMPACT_ATOMS: atom_id res chain seq x y z
N MET A 1 -9.86 20.84 -3.46
CA MET A 1 -10.45 19.77 -2.63
C MET A 1 -9.62 18.51 -2.85
N VAL A 2 -9.37 17.73 -1.81
CA VAL A 2 -8.61 16.47 -1.87
C VAL A 2 -9.63 15.33 -1.98
N ASP A 3 -9.39 14.35 -2.85
CA ASP A 3 -10.30 13.22 -3.08
C ASP A 3 -9.87 11.98 -2.28
N ALA A 4 -8.57 11.77 -2.11
CA ALA A 4 -8.02 10.63 -1.38
C ALA A 4 -7.00 11.04 -0.30
N SER A 5 -7.01 10.32 0.82
CA SER A 5 -5.98 10.37 1.87
C SER A 5 -5.32 9.01 2.00
N VAL A 6 -4.04 8.92 1.64
CA VAL A 6 -3.21 7.73 1.82
C VAL A 6 -2.62 7.75 3.22
N VAL A 7 -3.07 6.86 4.10
CA VAL A 7 -2.64 6.76 5.50
C VAL A 7 -1.55 5.70 5.63
N ILE A 8 -0.37 6.11 6.08
CA ILE A 8 0.82 5.27 6.21
C ILE A 8 1.29 5.21 7.66
N PRO A 9 1.00 4.14 8.40
CA PRO A 9 1.61 3.90 9.70
C PRO A 9 3.07 3.46 9.54
N THR A 10 3.96 3.97 10.40
CA THR A 10 5.38 3.62 10.37
C THR A 10 5.98 3.52 11.77
N TYR A 11 7.01 2.68 11.92
CA TYR A 11 7.83 2.55 13.13
C TYR A 11 9.20 1.96 12.74
N ASN A 12 10.28 2.73 12.91
CA ASN A 12 11.66 2.33 12.64
C ASN A 12 11.87 1.70 11.26
N ARG A 13 11.30 2.34 10.24
CA ARG A 13 11.23 1.84 8.85
C ARG A 13 11.63 2.90 7.83
N ALA A 14 12.54 3.80 8.19
CA ALA A 14 12.92 4.95 7.37
C ALA A 14 13.27 4.57 5.90
N GLU A 15 14.06 3.51 5.70
CA GLU A 15 14.51 3.10 4.36
C GLU A 15 13.38 2.53 3.51
N THR A 16 12.50 1.69 4.06
CA THR A 16 11.36 1.16 3.31
C THR A 16 10.31 2.24 3.06
N LEU A 17 10.08 3.11 4.05
CA LEU A 17 9.18 4.26 3.92
C LEU A 17 9.63 5.18 2.78
N LYS A 18 10.93 5.41 2.64
CA LYS A 18 11.48 6.20 1.54
C LYS A 18 11.10 5.63 0.17
N LEU A 19 11.10 4.32 0.01
CA LEU A 19 10.72 3.64 -1.23
C LEU A 19 9.21 3.77 -1.48
N THR A 20 8.40 3.55 -0.45
CA THR A 20 6.94 3.75 -0.46
C THR A 20 6.59 5.17 -0.89
N LEU A 21 7.13 6.19 -0.21
CA LEU A 21 6.89 7.60 -0.53
C LEU A 21 7.39 7.96 -1.93
N SER A 22 8.55 7.43 -2.37
CA SER A 22 9.05 7.63 -3.73
C SER A 22 8.05 7.13 -4.78
N SER A 23 7.42 5.97 -4.57
CA SER A 23 6.39 5.46 -5.48
C SER A 23 5.13 6.34 -5.52
N LEU A 24 4.73 6.92 -4.39
CA LEU A 24 3.61 7.87 -4.31
C LEU A 24 3.89 9.21 -5.01
N THR A 25 5.16 9.61 -5.18
CA THR A 25 5.47 10.80 -6.01
C THR A 25 5.23 10.56 -7.50
N ARG A 26 5.06 9.30 -7.93
CA ARG A 26 4.95 8.88 -9.34
C ARG A 26 3.54 8.51 -9.76
N GLN A 27 2.54 8.88 -8.95
CA GLN A 27 1.14 8.65 -9.30
C GLN A 27 0.73 9.43 -10.55
N SER A 28 -0.07 8.82 -11.40
CA SER A 28 -0.74 9.43 -12.56
C SER A 28 -1.91 10.31 -12.13
N TYR A 29 -2.46 10.08 -10.93
CA TYR A 29 -3.49 10.93 -10.34
C TYR A 29 -2.94 12.31 -9.97
N PRO A 30 -3.70 13.41 -10.14
CA PRO A 30 -3.18 14.75 -9.86
C PRO A 30 -2.71 14.90 -8.41
N ARG A 31 -1.46 15.34 -8.22
CA ARG A 31 -0.79 15.37 -6.90
C ARG A 31 -1.44 16.30 -5.88
N ASP A 32 -2.22 17.26 -6.34
CA ASP A 32 -2.98 18.21 -5.52
C ASP A 32 -4.37 17.67 -5.15
N ARG A 33 -4.79 16.56 -5.74
CA ARG A 33 -6.07 15.87 -5.51
C ARG A 33 -5.97 14.69 -4.55
N PHE A 34 -4.78 14.32 -4.08
CA PHE A 34 -4.62 13.39 -2.96
C PHE A 34 -3.61 13.90 -1.94
N GLU A 35 -3.66 13.38 -0.71
CA GLU A 35 -2.66 13.65 0.32
C GLU A 35 -2.12 12.36 0.94
N VAL A 36 -0.92 12.46 1.51
CA VAL A 36 -0.21 11.37 2.18
C VAL A 36 -0.07 11.73 3.66
N LEU A 37 -0.63 10.92 4.54
CA LEU A 37 -0.60 11.10 5.98
C LEU A 37 0.31 10.02 6.58
N VAL A 38 1.54 10.39 6.91
CA VAL A 38 2.47 9.50 7.61
C VAL A 38 2.22 9.61 9.11
N VAL A 39 1.89 8.51 9.76
CA VAL A 39 1.66 8.44 11.21
C VAL A 39 2.70 7.55 11.85
N ASP A 40 3.61 8.18 12.60
CA ASP A 40 4.76 7.52 13.22
C ASP A 40 4.45 7.07 14.65
N ASP A 41 4.65 5.77 14.93
CA ASP A 41 4.56 5.18 16.28
C ASP A 41 5.85 5.45 17.09
N ARG A 42 6.34 6.68 17.00
CA ARG A 42 7.54 7.19 17.68
C ARG A 42 8.84 6.47 17.29
N SER A 43 9.17 6.48 16.01
CA SER A 43 10.46 5.99 15.51
C SER A 43 11.66 6.68 16.18
N SER A 44 12.71 5.90 16.44
CA SER A 44 14.02 6.35 16.94
C SER A 44 15.07 6.47 15.83
N ASP A 45 14.76 6.00 14.61
CA ASP A 45 15.59 6.15 13.43
C ASP A 45 15.40 7.53 12.75
N HIS A 46 15.84 7.65 11.50
CA HIS A 46 15.76 8.90 10.75
C HIS A 46 14.44 9.07 9.97
N THR A 47 13.37 8.36 10.35
CA THR A 47 12.03 8.46 9.74
C THR A 47 11.55 9.90 9.57
N PRO A 48 11.63 10.81 10.57
CA PRO A 48 11.19 12.19 10.39
C PRO A 48 11.95 12.93 9.28
N LYS A 49 13.25 12.63 9.12
CA LYS A 49 14.08 13.23 8.06
C LYS A 49 13.67 12.70 6.68
N VAL A 50 13.33 11.41 6.58
CA VAL A 50 12.79 10.83 5.34
C VAL A 50 11.51 11.54 4.95
N VAL A 51 10.54 11.64 5.86
CA VAL A 51 9.25 12.30 5.57
C VAL A 51 9.45 13.76 5.13
N ALA A 52 10.30 14.52 5.84
CA ALA A 52 10.62 15.89 5.48
C ALA A 52 11.22 16.04 4.08
N SER A 53 11.98 15.05 3.60
CA SER A 53 12.58 15.09 2.26
C SER A 53 11.57 14.98 1.11
N PHE A 54 10.34 14.54 1.39
CA PHE A 54 9.26 14.45 0.41
C PHE A 54 8.32 15.67 0.41
N CYS A 55 8.50 16.62 1.34
CA CYS A 55 7.76 17.87 1.34
C CYS A 55 7.91 18.59 -0.01
N GLY A 56 6.78 18.95 -0.63
CA GLY A 56 6.74 19.59 -1.96
C GLY A 56 6.78 18.62 -3.15
N SER A 57 7.22 17.38 -2.96
CA SER A 57 7.12 16.34 -4.01
C SER A 57 5.73 15.72 -4.10
N VAL A 58 5.06 15.61 -2.94
CA VAL A 58 3.67 15.19 -2.76
C VAL A 58 3.08 15.97 -1.59
N ARG A 59 1.76 16.10 -1.53
CA ARG A 59 1.07 16.72 -0.38
C ARG A 59 1.16 15.79 0.83
N ILE A 60 2.22 15.94 1.62
CA ILE A 60 2.52 15.07 2.75
C ILE A 60 2.32 15.79 4.08
N ARG A 61 1.75 15.10 5.06
CA ARG A 61 1.64 15.53 6.46
C ARG A 61 2.18 14.43 7.37
N TYR A 62 2.86 14.85 8.43
CA TYR A 62 3.47 13.96 9.39
C TYR A 62 2.81 14.13 10.76
N PHE A 63 2.42 13.01 11.34
CA PHE A 63 1.91 12.91 12.70
C PHE A 63 2.74 11.89 13.45
N TYR A 64 2.73 12.01 14.77
CA TYR A 64 3.33 11.00 15.63
C TYR A 64 2.47 10.80 16.87
N GLN A 65 2.56 9.62 17.45
CA GLN A 65 2.03 9.34 18.78
C GLN A 65 3.15 9.16 19.80
N ARG A 66 2.80 9.14 21.08
CA ARG A 66 3.73 8.75 22.15
C ARG A 66 4.12 7.28 21.94
N ASP A 67 5.28 6.86 22.44
CA ASP A 67 5.60 5.44 22.51
C ASP A 67 4.92 4.86 23.76
N GLU A 68 3.94 3.99 23.55
CA GLU A 68 3.32 3.19 24.62
C GLU A 68 3.18 1.73 24.16
N GLY A 69 4.17 1.25 23.40
CA GLY A 69 4.16 -0.06 22.75
C GLY A 69 3.43 -0.08 21.40
N TYR A 70 3.34 -1.28 20.81
CA TYR A 70 2.79 -1.48 19.46
C TYR A 70 1.32 -1.06 19.36
N ARG A 71 1.03 -0.01 18.58
CA ARG A 71 -0.31 0.58 18.48
C ARG A 71 -0.67 0.99 17.05
N LEU A 72 -0.53 0.04 16.13
CA LEU A 72 -0.85 0.20 14.71
C LEU A 72 -2.26 0.75 14.47
N SER A 73 -3.28 0.20 15.14
CA SER A 73 -4.67 0.67 14.99
C SER A 73 -4.84 2.13 15.39
N ARG A 74 -4.14 2.57 16.44
CA ARG A 74 -4.17 3.96 16.88
C ARG A 74 -3.52 4.89 15.85
N ALA A 75 -2.42 4.46 15.25
CA ALA A 75 -1.77 5.21 14.17
C ALA A 75 -2.70 5.36 12.95
N ARG A 76 -3.41 4.29 12.56
CA ARG A 76 -4.43 4.35 11.50
C ARG A 76 -5.58 5.31 11.85
N ASN A 77 -6.09 5.26 13.08
CA ASN A 77 -7.17 6.14 13.52
C ASN A 77 -6.77 7.62 13.51
N ILE A 78 -5.55 7.96 13.94
CA ILE A 78 -5.02 9.34 13.80
C ILE A 78 -5.01 9.77 12.34
N GLY A 79 -4.62 8.86 11.44
CA GLY A 79 -4.66 9.12 10.00
C GLY A 79 -6.08 9.42 9.51
N ILE A 80 -7.07 8.62 9.89
CA ILE A 80 -8.49 8.82 9.55
C ILE A 80 -9.00 10.17 10.08
N GLU A 81 -8.74 10.47 11.36
CA GLU A 81 -9.17 11.72 12.01
C GLU A 81 -8.59 12.98 11.35
N ASN A 82 -7.46 12.85 10.65
CA ASN A 82 -6.78 13.95 9.98
C ASN A 82 -6.92 13.94 8.45
N ALA A 83 -7.64 12.96 7.89
CA ALA A 83 -7.90 12.83 6.47
C ALA A 83 -8.87 13.91 5.99
N HIS A 84 -8.53 14.56 4.86
CA HIS A 84 -9.44 15.45 4.16
C HIS A 84 -9.98 14.85 2.86
N GLY A 85 -9.48 13.68 2.44
CA GLY A 85 -9.99 12.95 1.30
C GLY A 85 -11.30 12.23 1.64
N GLU A 86 -12.18 12.13 0.65
CA GLU A 86 -13.41 11.33 0.74
C GLU A 86 -13.10 9.82 0.80
N VAL A 87 -12.05 9.40 0.09
CA VAL A 87 -11.52 8.02 0.13
C VAL A 87 -10.31 7.94 1.04
N VAL A 88 -10.32 7.04 2.02
CA VAL A 88 -9.15 6.72 2.85
C VAL A 88 -8.51 5.43 2.36
N ILE A 89 -7.24 5.50 1.98
CA ILE A 89 -6.45 4.37 1.49
C ILE A 89 -5.40 4.02 2.55
N PHE A 90 -5.46 2.82 3.12
CA PHE A 90 -4.42 2.34 4.02
C PHE A 90 -3.28 1.72 3.22
N LEU A 91 -2.06 2.17 3.47
CA LEU A 91 -0.85 1.68 2.82
C LEU A 91 0.24 1.45 3.85
N ASP A 92 0.80 0.24 3.91
CA ASP A 92 1.90 -0.04 4.84
C ASP A 92 3.21 0.63 4.37
N SER A 93 4.12 0.93 5.31
CA SER A 93 5.34 1.70 5.05
C SER A 93 6.43 0.93 4.27
N ASP A 94 6.20 -0.34 3.95
CA ASP A 94 7.06 -1.18 3.12
C ASP A 94 6.40 -1.61 1.80
N ILE A 95 5.40 -0.85 1.32
CA ILE A 95 4.70 -1.14 0.08
C ILE A 95 5.05 -0.10 -0.99
N MET A 96 5.52 -0.54 -2.15
CA MET A 96 5.55 0.33 -3.34
C MET A 96 4.26 0.21 -4.12
N VAL A 97 3.82 1.32 -4.70
CA VAL A 97 2.57 1.35 -5.46
C VAL A 97 2.81 1.68 -6.92
N SER A 98 2.03 1.08 -7.81
CA SER A 98 2.05 1.40 -9.24
C SER A 98 1.61 2.85 -9.49
N PRO A 99 1.96 3.44 -10.66
CA PRO A 99 1.56 4.81 -10.99
C PRO A 99 0.04 5.05 -10.99
N ASP A 100 -0.75 4.03 -11.30
CA ASP A 100 -2.21 4.08 -11.37
C ASP A 100 -2.91 3.84 -10.02
N TYR A 101 -2.18 3.47 -8.96
CA TYR A 101 -2.74 3.02 -7.68
C TYR A 101 -3.82 3.94 -7.08
N VAL A 102 -3.52 5.24 -6.93
CA VAL A 102 -4.52 6.19 -6.38
C VAL A 102 -5.70 6.37 -7.35
N ALA A 103 -5.44 6.43 -8.65
CA ALA A 103 -6.50 6.59 -9.65
C ALA A 103 -7.46 5.39 -9.64
N GLU A 104 -6.94 4.17 -9.53
CA GLU A 104 -7.74 2.94 -9.48
C GLU A 104 -8.57 2.84 -8.21
N HIS A 105 -8.04 3.26 -7.05
CA HIS A 105 -8.84 3.35 -5.83
C HIS A 105 -10.01 4.34 -6.00
N ILE A 106 -9.75 5.52 -6.56
CA ILE A 106 -10.79 6.52 -6.83
C ILE A 106 -11.85 5.94 -7.78
N VAL A 107 -11.45 5.39 -8.94
CA VAL A 107 -12.37 4.79 -9.91
C VAL A 107 -13.20 3.69 -9.25
N SER A 108 -12.58 2.79 -8.50
CA SER A 108 -13.27 1.66 -7.85
C SER A 108 -14.28 2.12 -6.80
N HIS A 109 -13.93 3.12 -5.99
CA HIS A 109 -14.85 3.65 -4.98
C HIS A 109 -16.02 4.41 -5.60
N PHE A 110 -15.78 5.24 -6.63
CA PHE A 110 -16.83 6.05 -7.26
C PHE A 110 -17.65 5.30 -8.32
N ALA A 111 -17.22 4.11 -8.74
CA ALA A 111 -18.03 3.21 -9.58
C ALA A 111 -19.14 2.48 -8.79
N SER A 112 -19.08 2.53 -7.46
CA SER A 112 -20.03 1.88 -6.56
C SER A 112 -21.09 2.86 -6.05
N ASP A 113 -22.36 2.48 -6.14
CA ASP A 113 -23.48 3.24 -5.56
C ASP A 113 -23.66 2.99 -4.05
N VAL A 114 -22.89 2.05 -3.48
CA VAL A 114 -22.92 1.70 -2.06
C VAL A 114 -21.54 1.92 -1.40
N PRO A 115 -21.48 2.08 -0.07
CA PRO A 115 -20.21 2.09 0.64
C PRO A 115 -19.43 0.79 0.40
N THR A 116 -18.25 0.92 -0.19
CA THR A 116 -17.43 -0.22 -0.65
C THR A 116 -16.05 -0.19 -0.02
N VAL A 117 -15.50 -1.37 0.23
CA VAL A 117 -14.09 -1.58 0.60
C VAL A 117 -13.37 -2.17 -0.60
N VAL A 118 -12.29 -1.51 -1.03
CA VAL A 118 -11.46 -1.95 -2.14
C VAL A 118 -10.17 -2.56 -1.60
N VAL A 119 -9.80 -3.74 -2.11
CA VAL A 119 -8.54 -4.40 -1.81
C VAL A 119 -7.67 -4.36 -3.07
N GLY A 120 -6.52 -3.68 -3.01
CA GLY A 120 -5.57 -3.67 -4.11
C GLY A 120 -4.87 -5.02 -4.27
N TYR A 121 -4.49 -5.41 -5.50
CA TYR A 121 -3.65 -6.58 -5.67
C TYR A 121 -2.25 -6.32 -5.16
N THR A 122 -1.57 -7.41 -4.81
CA THR A 122 -0.20 -7.39 -4.34
C THR A 122 0.62 -8.39 -5.14
N TYR A 123 1.86 -8.04 -5.45
CA TYR A 123 2.82 -8.96 -6.06
C TYR A 123 3.97 -9.26 -5.12
N GLY A 124 4.50 -10.48 -5.23
CA GLY A 124 5.61 -10.97 -4.41
C GLY A 124 5.21 -11.53 -3.06
N PHE A 125 3.91 -11.66 -2.77
CA PHE A 125 3.41 -12.14 -1.47
C PHE A 125 3.17 -13.66 -1.45
N GLY A 126 3.80 -14.35 -0.49
CA GLY A 126 3.50 -15.75 -0.14
C GLY A 126 4.05 -16.83 -1.07
N LEU A 127 5.05 -16.51 -1.89
CA LEU A 127 5.52 -17.38 -2.98
C LEU A 127 6.73 -18.26 -2.64
N GLY A 128 7.22 -18.22 -1.40
CA GLY A 128 8.47 -18.90 -1.04
C GLY A 128 9.70 -18.38 -1.82
N VAL A 129 9.56 -17.28 -2.57
CA VAL A 129 10.66 -16.60 -3.25
C VAL A 129 11.51 -15.90 -2.20
N GLU A 130 12.81 -16.18 -2.18
CA GLU A 130 13.73 -15.51 -1.27
C GLU A 130 13.69 -14.00 -1.50
N LYS A 131 13.66 -13.24 -0.39
CA LYS A 131 13.58 -11.77 -0.39
C LYS A 131 14.62 -11.13 -1.31
N ASP A 132 15.86 -11.61 -1.29
CA ASP A 132 16.95 -11.07 -2.11
C ASP A 132 16.73 -11.27 -3.61
N THR A 133 16.04 -12.35 -3.99
CA THR A 133 15.65 -12.60 -5.39
C THR A 133 14.59 -11.59 -5.82
N LEU A 134 13.57 -11.37 -4.99
CA LEU A 134 12.51 -10.39 -5.27
C LEU A 134 13.10 -8.98 -5.42
N LEU A 135 14.00 -8.58 -4.51
CA LEU A 135 14.63 -7.25 -4.54
C LEU A 135 15.48 -7.00 -5.79
N ARG A 136 16.09 -8.05 -6.38
CA ARG A 136 16.86 -7.94 -7.63
C ARG A 136 15.99 -7.76 -8.87
N LEU A 137 14.74 -8.24 -8.82
CA LEU A 137 13.78 -8.10 -9.91
C LEU A 137 13.13 -6.72 -9.94
N ILE A 138 13.15 -6.01 -8.81
CA ILE A 138 12.51 -4.70 -8.66
C ILE A 138 13.50 -3.58 -9.00
N ASN A 139 13.15 -2.79 -10.02
CA ASN A 139 13.83 -1.55 -10.32
C ASN A 139 13.17 -0.38 -9.56
N PHE A 140 13.73 -0.02 -8.40
CA PHE A 140 13.24 1.07 -7.56
C PHE A 140 13.23 2.46 -8.22
N LYS A 141 13.97 2.63 -9.33
CA LYS A 141 13.97 3.89 -10.11
C LYS A 141 12.88 3.92 -11.19
N ASP A 142 12.37 2.74 -11.57
CA ASP A 142 11.34 2.54 -12.57
C ASP A 142 10.26 1.58 -12.05
N VAL A 143 9.39 2.13 -11.20
CA VAL A 143 8.28 1.40 -10.59
C VAL A 143 7.28 0.93 -11.66
N THR A 144 7.14 1.67 -12.76
CA THR A 144 6.27 1.30 -13.89
C THR A 144 6.78 0.02 -14.55
N GLN A 145 8.06 -0.04 -14.91
CA GLN A 145 8.67 -1.24 -15.47
C GLN A 145 8.55 -2.43 -14.52
N SER A 146 8.83 -2.21 -13.24
CA SER A 146 8.75 -3.25 -12.21
C SER A 146 7.33 -3.81 -12.09
N THR A 147 6.33 -2.91 -12.07
CA THR A 147 4.91 -3.25 -12.05
C THR A 147 4.52 -4.09 -13.27
N GLU A 148 4.85 -3.63 -14.48
CA GLU A 148 4.54 -4.34 -15.73
C GLU A 148 5.13 -5.74 -15.79
N MET A 149 6.38 -5.89 -15.30
CA MET A 149 7.04 -7.20 -15.22
C MET A 149 6.32 -8.11 -14.22
N LEU A 150 5.96 -7.62 -13.03
CA LEU A 150 5.25 -8.39 -12.01
C LEU A 150 3.85 -8.81 -12.49
N LYS A 151 3.11 -7.90 -13.15
CA LYS A 151 1.81 -8.20 -13.77
C LYS A 151 1.90 -9.37 -14.75
N LYS A 152 2.95 -9.42 -15.57
CA LYS A 152 3.16 -10.48 -16.57
C LYS A 152 3.67 -11.79 -15.98
N ASN A 153 4.31 -11.75 -14.82
CA ASN A 153 4.90 -12.93 -14.20
C ASN A 153 3.94 -13.57 -13.19
N ARG A 154 3.14 -14.54 -13.66
CA ARG A 154 2.14 -15.25 -12.83
C ARG A 154 2.72 -15.97 -11.61
N THR A 155 4.02 -16.31 -11.62
CA THR A 155 4.67 -16.92 -10.45
C THR A 155 4.94 -15.91 -9.34
N LEU A 156 4.78 -14.61 -9.62
CA LEU A 156 4.94 -13.50 -8.69
C LEU A 156 3.60 -12.92 -8.20
N TRP A 157 2.48 -13.56 -8.56
CA TRP A 157 1.15 -13.14 -8.13
C TRP A 157 0.86 -13.50 -6.68
N ASP A 158 0.00 -12.73 -6.03
CA ASP A 158 -0.48 -13.04 -4.68
C ASP A 158 -1.05 -14.46 -4.64
N LEU A 159 -0.78 -15.20 -3.57
CA LEU A 159 -1.38 -16.52 -3.34
C LEU A 159 -2.93 -16.49 -3.38
N ARG A 160 -3.54 -15.34 -3.05
CA ARG A 160 -4.99 -15.11 -3.06
C ARG A 160 -5.54 -14.79 -4.45
N GLU A 161 -4.69 -14.50 -5.43
CA GLU A 161 -5.11 -14.13 -6.80
C GLU A 161 -5.99 -15.21 -7.44
N ALA A 162 -5.71 -16.49 -7.15
CA ALA A 162 -6.53 -17.60 -7.61
C ALA A 162 -7.95 -17.58 -7.03
N VAL A 163 -8.10 -17.10 -5.79
CA VAL A 163 -9.40 -16.94 -5.11
C VAL A 163 -10.14 -15.74 -5.68
N TYR A 164 -9.46 -14.60 -5.85
CA TYR A 164 -10.05 -13.36 -6.38
C TYR A 164 -10.67 -13.59 -7.77
N ARG A 165 -9.95 -14.27 -8.66
CA ARG A 165 -10.45 -14.59 -10.01
C ARG A 165 -11.66 -15.52 -10.02
N LYS A 166 -11.80 -16.42 -9.05
CA LYS A 166 -12.95 -17.33 -8.98
C LYS A 166 -14.26 -16.59 -8.67
N VAL A 167 -14.16 -15.45 -7.99
CA VAL A 167 -15.31 -14.58 -7.67
C VAL A 167 -15.35 -13.32 -8.52
N ASN A 168 -14.60 -13.28 -9.64
CA ASN A 168 -14.51 -12.11 -10.52
C ASN A 168 -14.22 -10.81 -9.75
N ASP A 169 -13.33 -10.91 -8.76
CA ASP A 169 -12.88 -9.83 -7.88
C ASP A 169 -13.97 -9.19 -6.99
N ASP A 170 -15.17 -9.77 -6.98
CA ASP A 170 -16.25 -9.41 -6.05
C ASP A 170 -16.17 -10.28 -4.78
N LEU A 171 -15.52 -9.77 -3.75
CA LEU A 171 -15.41 -10.44 -2.45
C LEU A 171 -16.71 -10.44 -1.63
N SER A 172 -17.78 -9.79 -2.11
CA SER A 172 -19.11 -9.93 -1.50
C SER A 172 -19.82 -11.21 -1.95
N SER A 173 -19.35 -11.82 -3.04
CA SER A 173 -19.87 -13.09 -3.55
C SER A 173 -19.42 -14.28 -2.66
N PRO A 174 -20.25 -15.35 -2.55
CA PRO A 174 -19.89 -16.54 -1.78
C PRO A 174 -18.59 -17.18 -2.31
N LEU A 175 -17.64 -17.39 -1.41
CA LEU A 175 -16.38 -18.06 -1.75
C LEU A 175 -16.60 -19.57 -1.97
N PRO A 176 -15.94 -20.18 -2.97
CA PRO A 176 -15.98 -21.63 -3.16
C PRO A 176 -15.40 -22.37 -1.93
N PRO A 177 -15.97 -23.52 -1.51
CA PRO A 177 -15.47 -24.29 -0.37
C PRO A 177 -14.04 -24.79 -0.59
N GLY A 178 -13.18 -24.70 0.45
CA GLY A 178 -11.87 -25.37 0.49
C GLY A 178 -10.68 -24.60 -0.10
N ASP A 179 -10.85 -23.34 -0.51
CA ASP A 179 -9.83 -22.59 -1.28
C ASP A 179 -8.93 -21.66 -0.45
N PHE A 180 -9.01 -21.66 0.88
CA PHE A 180 -8.07 -20.90 1.71
C PHE A 180 -6.82 -21.74 2.04
N PRO A 181 -5.60 -21.28 1.71
CA PRO A 181 -4.37 -21.90 2.19
C PRO A 181 -4.26 -21.67 3.71
N GLY A 182 -4.82 -22.61 4.48
CA GLY A 182 -5.03 -22.49 5.92
C GLY A 182 -3.86 -22.91 6.82
N GLU A 183 -2.73 -23.37 6.30
CA GLU A 183 -1.60 -23.82 7.14
C GLU A 183 -0.26 -23.31 6.60
N GLY A 184 0.21 -22.15 7.09
CA GLY A 184 1.60 -21.76 6.82
C GLY A 184 1.99 -20.29 6.88
N LEU A 185 1.05 -19.35 7.05
CA LEU A 185 1.36 -17.91 7.07
C LEU A 185 2.03 -17.47 8.39
N LYS A 186 3.30 -17.84 8.56
CA LYS A 186 4.21 -17.20 9.52
C LYS A 186 4.62 -15.84 8.96
N GLN A 187 4.65 -14.84 9.84
CA GLN A 187 4.95 -13.43 9.57
C GLN A 187 6.24 -13.25 8.75
N TYR A 188 6.11 -12.75 7.51
CA TYR A 188 7.24 -12.24 6.74
C TYR A 188 7.04 -10.74 6.50
N THR A 189 8.02 -9.94 6.93
CA THR A 189 8.12 -8.53 6.55
C THR A 189 8.70 -8.47 5.13
N ALA A 190 7.85 -8.24 4.14
CA ALA A 190 8.23 -8.16 2.73
C ALA A 190 7.86 -6.79 2.16
N LEU A 191 8.68 -6.33 1.22
CA LEU A 191 8.53 -5.07 0.53
C LEU A 191 7.52 -5.31 -0.61
N ASN A 192 6.24 -5.03 -0.40
CA ASN A 192 5.20 -5.47 -1.33
C ASN A 192 4.99 -4.45 -2.44
N ILE A 193 4.70 -4.89 -3.67
CA ILE A 193 4.25 -3.97 -4.72
C ILE A 193 2.75 -4.15 -4.89
N SER A 194 1.96 -3.12 -4.58
CA SER A 194 0.52 -3.15 -4.83
C SER A 194 0.18 -2.43 -6.13
N THR A 195 -0.63 -3.09 -6.95
CA THR A 195 -1.15 -2.53 -8.20
C THR A 195 -2.56 -3.02 -8.34
N THR A 196 -3.46 -2.22 -8.88
CA THR A 196 -4.84 -2.66 -9.15
C THR A 196 -4.98 -2.89 -10.66
N LEU A 197 -5.79 -3.89 -11.02
CA LEU A 197 -6.04 -4.45 -12.37
C LEU A 197 -4.98 -5.42 -12.94
#